data_AF-A0A1X0HV56-F1
#
_entry.id   AF-A0A1X0HV56-F1
#
_cell.length_a   1.000
_cell.length_b   1.000
_cell.length_c   1.000
_cell.angle_alpha   90.00
_cell.angle_beta   90.00
_cell.angle_gamma   90.00
#
_symmetry.space_group_name_H-M   'P 1'
#
loop_
_entity.id
_entity.type
_entity.pdbx_description
1 polymer ?
#
loop_
_entity_poly.entity_id
_entity_poly.type
_entity_poly.pdbx_seq_one_letter_code
_entity_poly.pdbx_strand_id
1 'polypeptide(L)'
;LYVAYEPPAPTSEAILLPKDSPIRSVAELKGRKVALNKGSNVHYLLVRALEQAGLKYSDIQPVYLPPADARAAFERHSVDAWVIWD
;
A
#
# COMPACT_ATOMS: atom_id res chain seq x y z
N LEU A 1 14.27 -28.42 0.83
CA LEU A 1 13.00 -28.05 1.49
C LEU A 1 13.21 -26.66 2.06
N TYR A 2 12.90 -25.61 1.30
CA TYR A 2 13.07 -24.23 1.79
C TYR A 2 11.83 -23.85 2.57
N VAL A 3 11.96 -23.89 3.89
CA VAL A 3 11.00 -23.33 4.86
C VAL A 3 11.66 -22.04 5.35
N ALA A 4 11.18 -20.90 4.88
CA ALA A 4 11.56 -19.62 5.49
C ALA A 4 10.66 -19.43 6.72
N TYR A 5 11.28 -19.56 7.90
CA TYR A 5 10.71 -19.10 9.16
C TYR A 5 11.34 -17.73 9.43
N GLU A 6 10.54 -16.68 9.39
CA GLU A 6 10.96 -15.35 9.84
C GLU A 6 10.30 -15.03 11.19
N PRO A 7 11.06 -14.50 12.16
CA PRO A 7 10.54 -14.05 13.45
C PRO A 7 9.58 -12.86 13.25
N PRO A 8 8.68 -12.55 14.21
CA PRO A 8 7.68 -11.51 14.02
C PRO A 8 8.34 -10.16 13.75
N ALA A 9 8.24 -9.68 12.51
CA ALA A 9 8.78 -8.41 12.06
C ALA A 9 7.65 -7.35 12.06
N PRO A 10 7.65 -6.40 13.00
CA PRO A 10 6.70 -5.27 12.99
C PRO A 10 6.92 -4.30 11.80
N THR A 11 7.88 -4.60 10.91
CA THR A 11 8.29 -3.85 9.72
C THR A 11 7.82 -4.47 8.39
N SER A 12 7.09 -5.59 8.41
CA SER A 12 6.79 -6.36 7.20
C SER A 12 5.70 -5.78 6.29
N GLU A 13 5.16 -4.59 6.54
CA GLU A 13 4.10 -4.00 5.73
C GLU A 13 4.31 -2.48 5.61
N ALA A 14 4.47 -1.96 4.38
CA ALA A 14 4.80 -0.57 4.13
C ALA A 14 3.90 0.07 3.05
N ILE A 15 3.65 1.37 3.21
CA ILE A 15 3.02 2.21 2.18
C ILE A 15 4.14 2.96 1.45
N LEU A 16 4.35 2.60 0.19
CA LEU A 16 5.33 3.22 -0.69
C LEU A 16 4.70 4.36 -1.47
N LEU A 17 5.43 5.46 -1.58
CA LEU A 17 5.07 6.63 -2.38
C LEU A 17 6.11 6.82 -3.49
N PRO A 18 5.72 7.22 -4.72
CA PRO A 18 6.68 7.56 -5.76
C PRO A 18 7.68 8.61 -5.26
N LYS A 19 8.94 8.54 -5.70
CA LYS A 19 9.99 9.45 -5.22
C LYS A 19 9.66 10.93 -5.45
N ASP A 20 8.95 11.23 -6.54
CA ASP A 20 8.52 12.58 -6.90
C ASP A 20 7.11 12.91 -6.40
N SER A 21 6.55 12.10 -5.50
CA SER A 21 5.21 12.32 -5.00
C SER A 21 5.16 13.55 -4.09
N PRO A 22 4.20 14.47 -4.29
CA PRO A 22 3.98 15.57 -3.36
C PRO A 22 3.35 15.10 -2.04
N ILE A 23 2.89 13.85 -1.98
CA ILE A 23 2.23 13.24 -0.82
C ILE A 23 3.29 13.05 0.28
N ARG A 24 3.07 13.69 1.43
CA ARG A 24 3.96 13.57 2.60
C ARG A 24 3.31 12.87 3.78
N SER A 25 2.01 12.61 3.70
CA SER A 25 1.23 12.00 4.77
C SER A 25 0.13 11.08 4.24
N VAL A 26 -0.33 10.15 5.09
CA VAL A 26 -1.43 9.23 4.75
C VAL A 26 -2.73 9.99 4.51
N ALA A 27 -2.95 11.14 5.15
CA ALA A 27 -4.13 11.99 4.94
C ALA A 27 -4.23 12.52 3.50
N GLU A 28 -3.11 12.65 2.80
CA GLU A 28 -3.05 13.10 1.40
C GLU A 28 -3.36 11.97 0.38
N LEU A 29 -3.53 10.73 0.86
CA LEU A 29 -4.01 9.62 0.02
C LEU A 29 -5.50 9.74 -0.34
N LYS A 30 -6.23 10.68 0.27
CA LYS A 30 -7.63 10.94 -0.07
C LYS A 30 -7.77 11.29 -1.55
N GLY A 31 -8.61 10.53 -2.25
CA GLY A 31 -8.89 10.62 -3.68
C GLY A 31 -7.80 10.00 -4.57
N ARG A 32 -6.75 9.42 -3.98
CA ARG A 32 -5.59 8.88 -4.70
C ARG A 32 -5.73 7.39 -4.98
N LYS A 33 -5.02 6.93 -6.01
CA LYS A 33 -4.97 5.53 -6.39
C LYS A 33 -3.94 4.79 -5.56
N VAL A 34 -4.40 3.82 -4.79
CA VAL A 34 -3.56 3.03 -3.89
C VAL A 34 -3.53 1.60 -4.39
N ALA A 35 -2.39 1.15 -4.90
CA ALA A 35 -2.19 -0.25 -5.28
C ALA A 35 -2.11 -1.14 -4.03
N LEU A 36 -2.82 -2.26 -4.06
CA LEU A 36 -2.74 -3.31 -3.04
C LEU A 36 -3.00 -4.68 -3.65
N ASN A 37 -2.48 -5.73 -3.03
CA ASN A 37 -2.76 -7.09 -3.44
C ASN A 37 -4.17 -7.51 -3.01
N LYS A 38 -4.90 -8.16 -3.91
CA LYS A 38 -6.25 -8.68 -3.62
C LYS A 38 -6.15 -9.91 -2.71
N GLY A 39 -6.85 -9.88 -1.58
CA GLY A 39 -6.96 -11.04 -0.68
C GLY A 39 -5.81 -11.19 0.31
N SER A 40 -5.19 -10.09 0.72
CA SER A 40 -4.03 -10.12 1.61
C SER A 40 -4.15 -9.18 2.80
N ASN A 41 -3.40 -9.50 3.86
CA ASN A 41 -3.44 -8.82 5.16
C ASN A 41 -3.14 -7.31 5.09
N VAL A 42 -2.45 -6.83 4.06
CA VAL A 42 -2.24 -5.39 3.80
C VAL A 42 -3.52 -4.57 3.65
N HIS A 43 -4.65 -5.19 3.32
CA HIS A 43 -5.92 -4.47 3.35
C HIS A 43 -6.23 -3.94 4.76
N TYR A 44 -6.00 -4.76 5.78
CA TYR A 44 -6.20 -4.33 7.16
C TYR A 44 -5.21 -3.23 7.55
N LEU A 45 -3.92 -3.37 7.22
CA LEU A 45 -2.93 -2.33 7.50
C LEU A 45 -3.29 -1.00 6.83
N LEU A 46 -3.67 -1.02 5.55
CA LEU A 46 -4.09 0.18 4.83
C LEU A 46 -5.29 0.83 5.51
N VAL A 47 -6.32 0.05 5.87
CA VAL A 47 -7.48 0.58 6.60
C VAL A 47 -7.06 1.21 7.92
N ARG A 48 -6.19 0.56 8.70
CA ARG A 48 -5.70 1.10 9.98
C ARG A 48 -4.88 2.38 9.81
N ALA A 49 -4.03 2.45 8.79
CA ALA A 49 -3.25 3.64 8.47
C ALA A 49 -4.18 4.80 8.06
N LEU A 50 -5.20 4.52 7.24
CA LEU A 50 -6.22 5.50 6.86
C LEU A 50 -7.02 5.98 8.09
N GLU A 51 -7.46 5.07 8.96
CA GLU A 51 -8.16 5.41 10.20
C GLU A 51 -7.32 6.33 11.10
N GLN A 52 -6.02 6.05 11.26
CA GLN A 52 -5.11 6.89 12.02
C GLN A 52 -4.95 8.30 11.41
N ALA A 53 -5.08 8.40 10.10
CA ALA A 53 -5.09 9.66 9.37
C ALA A 53 -6.49 10.32 9.30
N GLY A 54 -7.51 9.72 9.90
CA GLY A 54 -8.90 10.20 9.84
C GLY A 54 -9.59 10.02 8.49
N LEU A 55 -9.04 9.16 7.62
CA LEU A 55 -9.60 8.80 6.32
C LEU A 55 -10.41 7.52 6.41
N LYS A 56 -11.45 7.43 5.56
CA LYS A 56 -12.19 6.20 5.34
C LYS A 56 -11.59 5.44 4.17
N TYR A 57 -11.77 4.13 4.13
CA TYR A 57 -11.40 3.33 2.96
C TYR A 57 -12.09 3.83 1.68
N SER A 58 -13.32 4.36 1.79
CA SER A 58 -14.04 4.97 0.67
C SER A 58 -13.46 6.30 0.20
N ASP A 59 -12.59 6.93 0.97
CA ASP A 59 -11.91 8.17 0.58
C ASP A 59 -10.76 7.89 -0.41
N ILE A 60 -10.30 6.64 -0.57
CA ILE A 60 -9.22 6.27 -1.49
C ILE A 60 -9.75 5.49 -2.70
N GLN A 61 -8.93 5.37 -3.75
CA GLN A 61 -9.20 4.49 -4.88
C GLN A 61 -8.31 3.25 -4.80
N PRO A 62 -8.80 2.15 -4.21
CA PRO A 62 -8.03 0.91 -4.14
C PRO A 62 -7.89 0.27 -5.52
N VAL A 63 -6.66 0.00 -5.94
CA VAL A 63 -6.32 -0.64 -7.21
C VAL A 63 -5.73 -2.02 -6.89
N TYR A 64 -6.49 -3.06 -7.19
CA TYR A 64 -6.07 -4.43 -6.89
C TYR A 64 -5.18 -4.97 -8.01
N LEU A 65 -3.89 -5.11 -7.75
CA LEU A 65 -2.90 -5.62 -8.69
C LEU A 65 -2.04 -6.68 -8.00
N PRO A 66 -1.57 -7.71 -8.72
CA PRO A 66 -0.53 -8.60 -8.20
C PRO A 66 0.79 -7.84 -8.01
N PRO A 67 1.74 -8.32 -7.18
CA PRO A 67 2.94 -7.57 -6.82
C PRO A 67 3.79 -7.11 -8.02
N ALA A 68 3.89 -7.95 -9.04
CA ALA A 68 4.63 -7.64 -10.28
C ALA A 68 3.99 -6.46 -11.04
N ASP A 69 2.66 -6.46 -11.17
CA ASP A 69 1.94 -5.40 -11.87
C ASP A 69 1.84 -4.14 -11.01
N ALA A 70 1.70 -4.28 -9.70
CA ALA A 70 1.67 -3.15 -8.76
C ALA A 70 3.01 -2.39 -8.79
N ARG A 71 4.14 -3.11 -8.82
CA ARG A 71 5.46 -2.51 -9.02
C ARG A 71 5.54 -1.76 -10.35
N ALA A 72 5.13 -2.39 -11.45
CA ALA A 72 5.16 -1.76 -12.76
C ALA A 72 4.25 -0.53 -12.82
N ALA A 73 3.05 -0.59 -12.23
CA ALA A 73 2.12 0.54 -12.15
C ALA A 73 2.68 1.67 -11.29
N PHE A 74 3.37 1.35 -10.20
CA PHE A 74 4.03 2.31 -9.33
C PHE A 74 5.20 3.00 -10.03
N GLU A 75 6.09 2.24 -10.69
CA GLU A 75 7.20 2.78 -11.49
C GLU A 75 6.71 3.63 -12.68
N ARG A 76 5.53 3.32 -13.23
CA ARG A 76 4.89 4.08 -14.32
C ARG A 76 4.00 5.23 -13.82
N HIS A 77 4.00 5.54 -12.52
CA HIS A 77 3.12 6.56 -11.91
C HIS A 77 1.62 6.38 -12.24
N SER A 78 1.19 5.15 -12.52
CA SER A 78 -0.21 4.80 -12.76
C SER A 78 -1.01 4.70 -11.44
N VAL A 79 -0.30 4.55 -10.33
CA VAL A 79 -0.82 4.60 -8.95
C VAL A 79 -0.01 5.59 -8.13
N ASP A 80 -0.67 6.27 -7.20
CA ASP A 80 -0.07 7.30 -6.35
C ASP A 80 0.60 6.72 -5.10
N ALA A 81 0.19 5.52 -4.68
CA ALA A 81 0.78 4.80 -3.57
C ALA A 81 0.70 3.29 -3.80
N TRP A 82 1.55 2.53 -3.13
CA TRP A 82 1.55 1.07 -3.17
C TRP A 82 1.73 0.49 -1.77
N VAL A 83 0.79 -0.35 -1.35
CA VAL A 83 0.86 -1.07 -0.07
C VAL A 83 1.32 -2.49 -0.33
N ILE A 84 2.45 -2.85 0.25
CA ILE A 84 3.07 -4.16 0.07
C ILE A 84 3.70 -4.65 1.38
N TRP A 85 3.74 -5.97 1.52
CA TRP A 85 4.57 -6.64 2.51
C TRP A 85 5.89 -7.09 1.88
N ASP A 86 6.99 -7.04 2.64
CA ASP A 86 8.26 -7.68 2.22
C ASP A 86 8.09 -9.20 2.20
#